data_AF-G1MZK1-F1
#
_entry.id   AF-G1MZK1-F1
#
_cell.length_a   1.000
_cell.length_b   1.000
_cell.length_c   1.000
_cell.angle_alpha   90.00
_cell.angle_beta   90.00
_cell.angle_gamma   90.00
#
_symmetry.space_group_name_H-M   'P 1'
#
loop_
_entity.id
_entity.type
_entity.pdbx_description
1 polymer ?
#
loop_
_entity_poly.entity_id
_entity_poly.type
_entity_poly.pdbx_seq_one_letter_code
_entity_poly.pdbx_strand_id
1 'polypeptide(L)'
;HGHAVVVRWLRMLTALEDPARVQFVLKAWKEMTHSTAAAQWPGKQLLIAPSDPLVLSALQDVIQVSKKYLPGMAVGYSSAKLTLHVGDGFEFMKQNQEAFDVIITDSSDPMGPAESLFKESYYQLMKTALREDGILCCQGECQWLHLDLIKEMRQFCKSLFPVVEYAYCTIPTYPSGQIGFMLCSKNPNTNFREPVQQLSQQQVEERSLKYYNSDIHRAAFILPEFARKALSDV
;
A
#
# COMPACT_ATOMS: atom_id res chain seq x y z
N HIS A 1 -13.02 2.58 11.00
CA HIS A 1 -12.89 3.93 10.40
C HIS A 1 -11.43 4.31 10.14
N GLY A 2 -10.49 4.05 11.05
CA GLY A 2 -9.06 4.33 10.86
C GLY A 2 -8.40 3.58 9.69
N HIS A 3 -8.57 2.26 9.58
CA HIS A 3 -7.97 1.44 8.52
C HIS A 3 -8.35 1.84 7.08
N ALA A 4 -9.55 2.40 6.87
CA ALA A 4 -9.96 2.94 5.57
C ALA A 4 -9.14 4.16 5.12
N VAL A 5 -8.48 4.85 6.07
CA VAL A 5 -7.59 5.97 5.80
C VAL A 5 -6.27 5.45 5.21
N VAL A 6 -5.66 4.41 5.78
CA VAL A 6 -4.42 3.79 5.27
C VAL A 6 -4.52 3.46 3.80
N VAL A 7 -5.52 2.68 3.40
CA VAL A 7 -5.63 2.18 2.03
C VAL A 7 -5.98 3.31 1.06
N ARG A 8 -6.78 4.29 1.48
CA ARG A 8 -7.03 5.50 0.67
C ARG A 8 -5.75 6.30 0.51
N TRP A 9 -4.92 6.37 1.54
CA TRP A 9 -3.69 7.13 1.57
C TRP A 9 -2.58 6.48 0.73
N LEU A 10 -2.29 5.18 0.95
CA LEU A 10 -1.46 4.31 0.11
C LEU A 10 -1.82 4.41 -1.37
N ARG A 11 -3.12 4.39 -1.68
CA ARG A 11 -3.63 4.50 -3.05
C ARG A 11 -3.46 5.90 -3.63
N MET A 12 -3.66 6.97 -2.86
CA MET A 12 -3.52 8.33 -3.38
C MET A 12 -2.06 8.74 -3.57
N LEU A 13 -1.15 8.28 -2.70
CA LEU A 13 0.30 8.49 -2.86
C LEU A 13 0.82 7.95 -4.20
N THR A 14 0.28 6.82 -4.64
CA THR A 14 0.68 6.13 -5.88
C THR A 14 -0.15 6.56 -7.09
N ALA A 15 -1.42 6.92 -6.88
CA ALA A 15 -2.37 7.35 -7.91
C ALA A 15 -1.97 8.59 -8.68
N LEU A 16 -1.28 9.50 -8.00
CA LEU A 16 -1.00 10.81 -8.54
C LEU A 16 0.28 10.84 -9.36
N GLU A 17 1.09 9.78 -9.30
CA GLU A 17 2.29 9.60 -10.12
C GLU A 17 1.95 9.15 -11.56
N ASP A 18 0.92 8.30 -11.76
CA ASP A 18 0.41 7.93 -13.10
C ASP A 18 -1.10 7.53 -13.06
N PRO A 19 -2.02 8.46 -13.37
CA PRO A 19 -3.47 8.19 -13.31
C PRO A 19 -3.99 7.28 -14.44
N ALA A 20 -3.20 6.97 -15.47
CA ALA A 20 -3.63 6.18 -16.62
C ALA A 20 -3.29 4.69 -16.50
N ARG A 21 -2.49 4.28 -15.51
CA ARG A 21 -1.84 2.97 -15.50
C ARG A 21 -1.73 2.40 -14.09
N VAL A 22 -2.81 1.85 -13.53
CA VAL A 22 -2.70 1.04 -12.30
C VAL A 22 -3.20 -0.37 -12.56
N GLN A 23 -2.32 -1.32 -12.28
CA GLN A 23 -2.57 -2.74 -12.18
C GLN A 23 -1.82 -3.20 -10.93
N PHE A 24 -2.55 -3.56 -9.86
CA PHE A 24 -2.16 -4.48 -8.75
C PHE A 24 -2.22 -3.97 -7.28
N VAL A 25 -2.95 -4.69 -6.42
CA VAL A 25 -2.96 -4.53 -4.95
C VAL A 25 -2.85 -5.91 -4.29
N LEU A 26 -1.73 -6.22 -3.63
CA LEU A 26 -1.64 -7.36 -2.72
C LEU A 26 -2.24 -6.98 -1.37
N LYS A 27 -3.15 -7.80 -0.85
CA LYS A 27 -3.69 -7.62 0.48
C LYS A 27 -3.45 -8.84 1.34
N ALA A 28 -2.47 -8.75 2.23
CA ALA A 28 -2.15 -9.83 3.14
C ALA A 28 -2.87 -9.65 4.47
N TRP A 29 -3.90 -10.47 4.66
CA TRP A 29 -4.42 -10.90 5.96
C TRP A 29 -5.17 -9.89 6.86
N LYS A 30 -6.05 -10.49 7.68
CA LYS A 30 -7.01 -9.99 8.68
C LYS A 30 -8.11 -9.00 8.31
N GLU A 31 -7.92 -8.02 7.44
CA GLU A 31 -8.97 -7.00 7.24
C GLU A 31 -9.31 -6.75 5.79
N MET A 32 -9.91 -7.73 5.09
CA MET A 32 -10.44 -7.59 3.72
C MET A 32 -11.65 -6.65 3.60
N THR A 33 -11.54 -5.47 4.19
CA THR A 33 -12.60 -4.49 4.40
C THR A 33 -12.32 -3.19 3.63
N HIS A 34 -11.41 -3.18 2.65
CA HIS A 34 -10.93 -1.91 2.03
C HIS A 34 -11.05 -1.86 0.50
N SER A 35 -12.07 -2.52 -0.05
CA SER A 35 -12.30 -2.52 -1.50
C SER A 35 -12.95 -1.22 -2.00
N THR A 36 -13.62 -0.43 -1.16
CA THR A 36 -14.33 0.81 -1.57
C THR A 36 -13.54 1.80 -2.40
N ALA A 37 -12.31 2.11 -2.00
CA ALA A 37 -11.49 3.06 -2.74
C ALA A 37 -10.96 2.47 -4.07
N ALA A 38 -11.06 1.15 -4.26
CA ALA A 38 -10.71 0.47 -5.49
C ALA A 38 -11.83 0.68 -6.53
N ALA A 39 -13.11 0.62 -6.15
CA ALA A 39 -14.24 0.82 -7.06
C ALA A 39 -14.21 2.14 -7.85
N GLN A 40 -13.68 3.21 -7.24
CA GLN A 40 -13.67 4.56 -7.82
C GLN A 40 -12.57 4.77 -8.87
N TRP A 41 -11.68 3.78 -9.07
CA TRP A 41 -10.54 3.88 -9.98
C TRP A 41 -10.90 3.49 -11.42
N PRO A 42 -10.33 4.13 -12.47
CA PRO A 42 -10.57 3.79 -13.86
C PRO A 42 -9.94 2.45 -14.30
N GLY A 43 -8.80 2.05 -13.71
CA GLY A 43 -7.99 0.88 -14.12
C GLY A 43 -8.41 -0.49 -13.55
N LYS A 44 -7.84 -1.56 -14.13
CA LYS A 44 -8.03 -2.96 -13.68
C LYS A 44 -7.40 -3.16 -12.30
N GLN A 45 -8.12 -3.84 -11.42
CA GLN A 45 -7.68 -4.11 -10.06
C GLN A 45 -7.47 -5.60 -9.88
N LEU A 46 -6.31 -5.96 -9.35
CA LEU A 46 -6.04 -7.31 -8.90
C LEU A 46 -5.97 -7.31 -7.39
N LEU A 47 -6.72 -8.20 -6.76
CA LEU A 47 -6.59 -8.46 -5.33
C LEU A 47 -6.13 -9.89 -5.13
N ILE A 48 -5.13 -10.09 -4.27
CA ILE A 48 -4.68 -11.44 -3.90
C ILE A 48 -4.91 -11.68 -2.43
N ALA A 49 -5.54 -12.81 -2.16
CA ALA A 49 -5.88 -13.31 -0.85
C ALA A 49 -5.10 -14.61 -0.55
N PRO A 50 -4.40 -14.77 0.59
CA PRO A 50 -3.54 -15.93 0.86
C PRO A 50 -4.25 -17.30 0.79
N SER A 51 -3.57 -18.36 0.35
CA SER A 51 -4.18 -19.69 0.09
C SER A 51 -4.12 -20.71 1.22
N ASP A 52 -3.70 -20.34 2.44
CA ASP A 52 -3.66 -21.28 3.56
C ASP A 52 -5.04 -21.92 3.77
N PRO A 53 -5.19 -23.26 3.84
CA PRO A 53 -6.49 -23.94 3.94
C PRO A 53 -7.35 -23.52 5.14
N LEU A 54 -6.73 -23.19 6.28
CA LEU A 54 -7.44 -22.63 7.45
C LEU A 54 -7.84 -21.17 7.22
N VAL A 55 -7.12 -20.49 6.35
CA VAL A 55 -7.35 -19.11 5.93
C VAL A 55 -8.34 -19.03 4.78
N LEU A 56 -8.47 -20.04 3.92
CA LEU A 56 -9.34 -20.03 2.74
C LEU A 56 -10.82 -19.99 3.14
N SER A 57 -11.20 -20.79 4.13
CA SER A 57 -12.53 -20.71 4.77
C SER A 57 -12.70 -19.36 5.46
N ALA A 58 -11.70 -18.94 6.24
CA ALA A 58 -11.69 -17.63 6.90
C ALA A 58 -11.72 -16.46 5.91
N LEU A 59 -11.26 -16.61 4.67
CA LEU A 59 -11.22 -15.56 3.65
C LEU A 59 -12.58 -15.35 3.00
N GLN A 60 -13.26 -16.43 2.65
CA GLN A 60 -14.65 -16.37 2.23
C GLN A 60 -15.48 -15.76 3.36
N ASP A 61 -15.26 -16.20 4.60
CA ASP A 61 -15.92 -15.64 5.78
C ASP A 61 -15.57 -14.17 5.97
N VAL A 62 -14.31 -13.74 5.88
CA VAL A 62 -13.93 -12.33 6.03
C VAL A 62 -14.55 -11.49 4.92
N ILE A 63 -14.59 -11.95 3.66
CA ILE A 63 -15.26 -11.21 2.57
C ILE A 63 -16.77 -11.11 2.85
N GLN A 64 -17.42 -12.19 3.27
CA GLN A 64 -18.87 -12.20 3.55
C GLN A 64 -19.21 -11.36 4.78
N VAL A 65 -18.44 -11.49 5.86
CA VAL A 65 -18.53 -10.68 7.09
C VAL A 65 -18.27 -9.21 6.76
N SER A 66 -17.30 -8.91 5.91
CA SER A 66 -17.03 -7.52 5.46
C SER A 66 -18.19 -6.97 4.65
N LYS A 67 -18.76 -7.74 3.72
CA LYS A 67 -19.96 -7.35 2.96
C LYS A 67 -21.17 -7.11 3.88
N LYS A 68 -21.32 -7.92 4.92
CA LYS A 68 -22.43 -7.84 5.88
C LYS A 68 -22.30 -6.70 6.89
N TYR A 69 -21.14 -6.58 7.55
CA TYR A 69 -20.95 -5.67 8.68
C TYR A 69 -20.18 -4.40 8.32
N LEU A 70 -19.48 -4.38 7.19
CA LEU A 70 -18.68 -3.25 6.71
C LEU A 70 -19.01 -2.92 5.23
N PRO A 71 -20.31 -2.72 4.88
CA PRO A 71 -20.75 -2.61 3.49
C PRO A 71 -20.12 -1.42 2.75
N GLY A 72 -19.98 -0.27 3.42
CA GLY A 72 -19.31 0.91 2.87
C GLY A 72 -17.81 0.75 2.64
N MET A 73 -17.25 -0.38 3.07
CA MET A 73 -15.84 -0.77 3.06
C MET A 73 -15.59 -1.94 2.08
N ALA A 74 -16.60 -2.78 1.88
CA ALA A 74 -16.61 -3.92 0.97
C ALA A 74 -17.16 -3.63 -0.45
N VAL A 75 -17.64 -2.41 -0.74
CA VAL A 75 -18.31 -2.11 -2.02
C VAL A 75 -17.43 -2.34 -3.26
N GLY A 76 -16.10 -2.26 -3.15
CA GLY A 76 -15.24 -2.55 -4.29
C GLY A 76 -15.11 -4.02 -4.67
N TYR A 77 -15.60 -4.94 -3.84
CA TYR A 77 -15.75 -6.33 -4.27
C TYR A 77 -16.81 -6.50 -5.37
N SER A 78 -17.68 -5.50 -5.53
CA SER A 78 -18.70 -5.46 -6.59
C SER A 78 -18.22 -4.69 -7.83
N SER A 79 -16.97 -4.23 -7.87
CA SER A 79 -16.42 -3.52 -9.02
C SER A 79 -16.18 -4.48 -10.18
N ALA A 80 -16.72 -4.19 -11.36
CA ALA A 80 -16.42 -4.95 -12.59
C ALA A 80 -14.94 -4.88 -13.01
N LYS A 81 -14.17 -3.96 -12.43
CA LYS A 81 -12.73 -3.81 -12.67
C LYS A 81 -11.89 -4.73 -11.77
N LEU A 82 -12.49 -5.36 -10.76
CA LEU A 82 -11.80 -6.24 -9.84
C LEU A 82 -11.69 -7.66 -10.43
N THR A 83 -10.46 -8.17 -10.47
CA THR A 83 -10.17 -9.58 -10.58
C THR A 83 -9.61 -10.05 -9.23
N LEU A 84 -10.29 -11.02 -8.61
CA LEU A 84 -9.88 -11.58 -7.33
C LEU A 84 -9.11 -12.88 -7.57
N HIS A 85 -7.88 -12.94 -7.09
CA HIS A 85 -7.09 -14.17 -7.00
C HIS A 85 -7.02 -14.61 -5.55
N VAL A 86 -7.21 -15.90 -5.31
CA VAL A 86 -7.00 -16.52 -4.00
C VAL A 86 -5.80 -17.45 -4.16
N GLY A 87 -4.69 -17.13 -3.51
CA GLY A 87 -3.35 -17.66 -3.76
C GLY A 87 -2.32 -17.05 -2.81
N ASP A 88 -1.18 -17.72 -2.64
CA ASP A 88 -0.02 -17.12 -1.99
C ASP A 88 0.47 -15.90 -2.79
N GLY A 89 0.53 -14.74 -2.14
CA GLY A 89 1.00 -13.50 -2.77
C GLY A 89 2.47 -13.55 -3.20
N PHE A 90 3.30 -14.30 -2.48
CA PHE A 90 4.71 -14.50 -2.80
C PHE A 90 4.88 -15.34 -4.07
N GLU A 91 4.17 -16.47 -4.17
CA GLU A 91 4.16 -17.30 -5.37
C GLU A 91 3.54 -16.58 -6.56
N PHE A 92 2.49 -15.79 -6.33
CA PHE A 92 1.93 -14.97 -7.38
C PHE A 92 2.95 -13.96 -7.91
N MET A 93 3.71 -13.29 -7.04
CA MET A 93 4.75 -12.36 -7.49
C MET A 93 5.79 -13.06 -8.38
N LYS A 94 6.18 -14.29 -8.08
CA LYS A 94 7.13 -15.05 -8.92
C LYS A 94 6.62 -15.31 -10.33
N GLN A 95 5.31 -15.47 -10.50
CA GLN A 95 4.67 -15.79 -11.77
C GLN A 95 4.47 -14.57 -12.67
N ASN A 96 4.70 -13.36 -12.17
CA ASN A 96 4.45 -12.11 -12.87
C ASN A 96 5.75 -11.33 -13.06
N GLN A 97 6.01 -10.90 -14.29
CA GLN A 97 7.18 -10.09 -14.65
C GLN A 97 6.71 -8.93 -15.52
N GLU A 98 7.14 -7.71 -15.19
CA GLU A 98 6.77 -6.48 -15.92
C GLU A 98 5.26 -6.34 -16.16
N ALA A 99 4.47 -6.85 -15.21
CA ALA A 99 3.03 -6.96 -15.32
C ALA A 99 2.34 -5.71 -14.76
N PHE A 100 2.98 -5.03 -13.82
CA PHE A 100 2.33 -4.05 -12.95
C PHE A 100 3.01 -2.68 -13.02
N ASP A 101 2.20 -1.63 -13.08
CA ASP A 101 2.68 -0.25 -12.98
C ASP A 101 2.79 0.16 -11.51
N VAL A 102 1.88 -0.33 -10.66
CA VAL A 102 1.82 -0.01 -9.23
C VAL A 102 1.57 -1.28 -8.44
N ILE A 103 2.37 -1.52 -7.42
CA ILE A 103 2.13 -2.60 -6.45
C ILE A 103 1.86 -1.99 -5.08
N ILE A 104 0.71 -2.31 -4.49
CA ILE A 104 0.41 -1.94 -3.10
C ILE A 104 0.40 -3.21 -2.25
N THR A 105 1.16 -3.22 -1.15
CA THR A 105 1.10 -4.30 -0.15
C THR A 105 0.46 -3.78 1.13
N ASP A 106 -0.82 -4.11 1.30
CA ASP A 106 -1.62 -3.83 2.50
C ASP A 106 -1.59 -5.07 3.40
N SER A 107 -0.60 -5.15 4.30
CA SER A 107 -0.37 -6.28 5.19
C SER A 107 -0.61 -5.93 6.66
N SER A 108 -0.89 -6.94 7.47
CA SER A 108 -0.76 -6.86 8.92
C SER A 108 0.72 -6.76 9.35
N ASP A 109 0.95 -6.49 10.64
CA ASP A 109 2.26 -6.50 11.30
C ASP A 109 3.09 -7.75 10.92
N PRO A 110 4.44 -7.66 10.93
CA PRO A 110 5.38 -8.71 10.47
C PRO A 110 5.45 -9.93 11.40
N MET A 111 4.31 -10.58 11.61
CA MET A 111 4.14 -11.74 12.46
C MET A 111 3.49 -12.88 11.69
N GLY A 112 4.00 -14.10 11.88
CA GLY A 112 3.48 -15.29 11.24
C GLY A 112 3.54 -15.20 9.70
N PRO A 113 2.45 -15.46 8.97
CA PRO A 113 2.47 -15.49 7.50
C PRO A 113 2.89 -14.17 6.82
N ALA A 114 2.77 -13.03 7.51
CA ALA A 114 3.11 -11.72 6.96
C ALA A 114 4.60 -11.41 7.02
N GLU A 115 5.40 -12.14 7.82
CA GLU A 115 6.84 -11.87 8.03
C GLU A 115 7.63 -11.89 6.71
N SER A 116 7.27 -12.76 5.77
CA SER A 116 7.91 -12.86 4.45
C SER A 116 7.75 -11.61 3.59
N LEU A 117 6.70 -10.80 3.83
CA LEU A 117 6.38 -9.60 3.06
C LEU A 117 7.27 -8.40 3.43
N PHE A 118 8.02 -8.49 4.52
CA PHE A 118 8.93 -7.45 4.99
C PHE A 118 10.40 -7.76 4.66
N LYS A 119 10.67 -8.86 3.94
CA LYS A 119 12.03 -9.31 3.58
C LYS A 119 12.46 -8.77 2.22
N GLU A 120 13.76 -8.56 2.05
CA GLU A 120 14.38 -8.12 0.78
C GLU A 120 13.98 -9.01 -0.40
N SER A 121 13.87 -10.33 -0.19
CA SER A 121 13.47 -11.28 -1.23
C SER A 121 12.08 -10.97 -1.81
N TYR A 122 11.14 -10.51 -1.00
CA TYR A 122 9.82 -10.12 -1.48
C TYR A 122 9.86 -8.80 -2.25
N TYR A 123 10.67 -7.83 -1.82
CA TYR A 123 10.89 -6.58 -2.56
C TYR A 123 11.57 -6.80 -3.90
N GLN A 124 12.49 -7.76 -3.99
CA GLN A 124 13.09 -8.17 -5.25
C GLN A 124 12.06 -8.79 -6.20
N LEU A 125 11.11 -9.58 -5.68
CA LEU A 125 9.99 -10.10 -6.49
C LEU A 125 9.09 -8.97 -6.99
N MET A 126 8.72 -8.02 -6.13
CA MET A 126 7.95 -6.84 -6.53
C MET A 126 8.68 -6.02 -7.59
N LYS A 127 10.00 -5.81 -7.47
CA LYS A 127 10.82 -5.12 -8.48
C LYS A 127 10.73 -5.80 -9.86
N THR A 128 10.76 -7.13 -9.90
CA THR A 128 10.64 -7.90 -11.14
C THR A 128 9.22 -7.84 -11.72
N ALA A 129 8.20 -7.88 -10.86
CA ALA A 129 6.81 -7.81 -11.28
C ALA A 129 6.40 -6.41 -11.78
N LEU A 130 7.10 -5.35 -11.32
CA LEU A 130 6.92 -3.98 -11.79
C LEU A 130 7.49 -3.76 -13.20
N ARG A 131 6.78 -2.97 -14.02
CA ARG A 131 7.28 -2.42 -15.29
C ARG A 131 8.44 -1.44 -15.08
N GLU A 132 9.06 -0.99 -16.17
CA GLU A 132 10.27 -0.14 -16.16
C GLU A 132 10.15 1.09 -15.24
N ASP A 133 9.02 1.77 -15.23
CA ASP A 133 8.74 2.94 -14.38
C ASP A 133 7.84 2.65 -13.17
N GLY A 134 7.69 1.38 -12.83
CA GLY A 134 6.73 0.97 -11.82
C GLY A 134 7.10 1.43 -10.40
N ILE A 135 6.09 1.68 -9.59
CA ILE A 135 6.22 2.08 -8.19
C ILE A 135 5.58 1.05 -7.25
N LEU A 136 6.07 0.97 -6.02
CA LEU A 136 5.43 0.20 -4.97
C LEU A 136 5.19 1.03 -3.71
N CYS A 137 4.19 0.61 -2.95
CA CYS A 137 3.85 1.20 -1.66
C CYS A 137 3.41 0.11 -0.70
N CYS A 138 4.22 -0.14 0.33
CA CYS A 138 3.94 -1.15 1.34
C CYS A 138 3.64 -0.48 2.68
N GLN A 139 2.79 -1.10 3.49
CA GLN A 139 2.76 -0.80 4.92
C GLN A 139 4.21 -0.93 5.47
N GLY A 140 4.63 0.05 6.25
CA GLY A 140 6.03 0.24 6.65
C GLY A 140 6.17 0.53 8.14
N GLU A 141 5.25 0.05 8.97
CA GLU A 141 5.32 0.14 10.43
C GLU A 141 5.37 1.57 11.02
N CYS A 142 5.34 1.65 12.35
CA CYS A 142 5.27 2.91 13.08
C CYS A 142 6.66 3.41 13.49
N GLN A 143 7.05 4.60 13.03
CA GLN A 143 8.32 5.25 13.40
C GLN A 143 8.55 5.46 14.92
N TRP A 144 7.50 5.45 15.75
CA TRP A 144 7.65 5.52 17.21
C TRP A 144 7.99 4.18 17.87
N LEU A 145 7.77 3.06 17.18
CA LEU A 145 7.88 1.71 17.74
C LEU A 145 8.93 0.87 17.02
N HIS A 146 9.03 1.02 15.70
CA HIS A 146 9.70 0.07 14.81
C HIS A 146 10.78 0.75 13.95
N LEU A 147 11.43 1.78 14.48
CA LEU A 147 12.40 2.60 13.73
C LEU A 147 13.57 1.78 13.18
N ASP A 148 14.04 0.76 13.91
CA ASP A 148 15.13 -0.12 13.46
C ASP A 148 14.72 -0.96 12.24
N LEU A 149 13.52 -1.54 12.27
CA LEU A 149 12.95 -2.25 11.11
C LEU A 149 12.79 -1.31 9.91
N ILE A 150 12.30 -0.10 10.12
CA ILE A 150 12.14 0.89 9.04
C ILE A 150 13.50 1.24 8.42
N LYS A 151 14.57 1.37 9.23
CA LYS A 151 15.93 1.59 8.73
C LYS A 151 16.44 0.41 7.90
N GLU A 152 16.28 -0.82 8.41
CA GLU A 152 16.67 -2.04 7.69
C GLU A 152 15.95 -2.13 6.34
N MET A 153 14.63 -1.93 6.35
CA MET A 153 13.81 -1.91 5.15
C MET A 153 14.26 -0.85 4.15
N ARG A 154 14.48 0.37 4.62
CA ARG A 154 14.97 1.48 3.78
C ARG A 154 16.33 1.14 3.17
N GLN A 155 17.23 0.53 3.94
CA GLN A 155 18.58 0.18 3.49
C GLN A 155 18.55 -0.84 2.35
N PHE A 156 17.85 -1.96 2.51
CA PHE A 156 17.75 -2.93 1.40
C PHE A 156 16.91 -2.39 0.25
N CYS A 157 15.88 -1.57 0.50
CA CYS A 157 15.13 -0.97 -0.60
C CYS A 157 16.03 -0.07 -1.46
N LYS A 158 16.99 0.65 -0.86
CA LYS A 158 17.96 1.48 -1.60
C LYS A 158 18.95 0.68 -2.43
N SER A 159 19.23 -0.59 -2.10
CA SER A 159 20.03 -1.47 -2.97
C SER A 159 19.23 -1.92 -4.21
N LEU A 160 17.89 -1.94 -4.10
CA LEU A 160 16.99 -2.43 -5.13
C LEU A 160 16.41 -1.32 -6.02
N PHE A 161 16.11 -0.14 -5.49
CA PHE A 161 15.37 0.91 -6.19
C PHE A 161 16.13 2.24 -6.19
N PRO A 162 16.14 2.99 -7.31
CA PRO A 162 16.80 4.30 -7.37
C PRO A 162 16.14 5.36 -6.47
N VAL A 163 14.84 5.23 -6.18
CA VAL A 163 14.12 6.16 -5.30
C VAL A 163 13.42 5.39 -4.20
N VAL A 164 13.69 5.76 -2.94
CA VAL A 164 13.08 5.17 -1.75
C VAL A 164 12.72 6.27 -0.75
N GLU A 165 11.44 6.34 -0.37
CA GLU A 165 10.92 7.31 0.58
C GLU A 165 10.08 6.64 1.66
N TYR A 166 10.02 7.29 2.83
CA TYR A 166 9.16 6.89 3.93
C TYR A 166 8.19 8.02 4.25
N ALA A 167 6.93 7.67 4.40
CA ALA A 167 5.89 8.61 4.74
C ALA A 167 4.95 8.01 5.79
N TYR A 168 4.17 8.84 6.49
CA TYR A 168 3.29 8.35 7.55
C TYR A 168 1.94 9.06 7.58
N CYS A 169 0.95 8.42 8.20
CA CYS A 169 -0.34 9.03 8.49
C CYS A 169 -0.79 8.73 9.91
N THR A 170 -1.69 9.57 10.43
CA THR A 170 -2.22 9.46 11.80
C THR A 170 -3.53 8.69 11.79
N ILE A 171 -3.58 7.60 12.57
CA ILE A 171 -4.75 6.74 12.70
C ILE A 171 -4.88 6.28 14.15
N PRO A 172 -5.82 6.84 14.94
CA PRO A 172 -5.90 6.61 16.37
C PRO A 172 -6.02 5.15 16.82
N THR A 173 -6.52 4.26 15.96
CA THR A 173 -6.72 2.84 16.27
C THR A 173 -5.48 1.97 16.05
N TYR A 174 -4.42 2.49 15.43
CA TYR A 174 -3.15 1.78 15.32
C TYR A 174 -2.31 1.96 16.59
N PRO A 175 -1.37 1.04 16.86
CA PRO A 175 -0.35 1.24 17.89
C PRO A 175 0.34 2.61 17.75
N SER A 176 0.42 3.34 18.85
CA SER A 176 0.94 4.73 18.90
C SER A 176 0.22 5.73 18.00
N GLY A 177 -1.00 5.44 17.53
CA GLY A 177 -1.87 6.38 16.84
C GLY A 177 -1.45 6.75 15.42
N GLN A 178 -0.47 6.07 14.82
CA GLN A 178 0.00 6.34 13.46
C GLN A 178 0.64 5.10 12.82
N ILE A 179 0.77 5.14 11.50
CA ILE A 179 1.44 4.09 10.73
C ILE A 179 2.18 4.71 9.55
N GLY A 180 3.29 4.09 9.15
CA GLY A 180 4.09 4.51 8.02
C GLY A 180 4.05 3.58 6.84
N PHE A 181 4.73 4.01 5.78
CA PHE A 181 4.67 3.43 4.46
C PHE A 181 6.03 3.51 3.78
N MET A 182 6.46 2.39 3.21
CA MET A 182 7.66 2.32 2.39
C MET A 182 7.27 2.53 0.92
N LEU A 183 7.84 3.54 0.28
CA LEU A 183 7.62 3.84 -1.13
C LEU A 183 8.91 3.62 -1.91
N CYS A 184 8.84 2.88 -3.01
CA CYS A 184 9.97 2.66 -3.90
C CYS A 184 9.56 2.86 -5.36
N SER A 185 10.47 3.40 -6.18
CA SER A 185 10.26 3.57 -7.62
C SER A 185 11.42 2.99 -8.42
N LYS A 186 11.11 2.36 -9.56
CA LYS A 186 12.11 2.00 -10.57
C LYS A 186 12.52 3.19 -11.43
N ASN A 187 11.71 4.24 -11.51
CA ASN A 187 12.03 5.47 -12.22
C ASN A 187 12.89 6.38 -11.33
N PRO A 188 14.14 6.71 -11.72
CA PRO A 188 15.03 7.56 -10.94
C PRO A 188 14.55 9.02 -10.82
N ASN A 189 13.60 9.44 -11.65
CA ASN A 189 13.05 10.80 -11.64
C ASN A 189 11.81 10.95 -10.75
N THR A 190 11.32 9.86 -10.14
CA THR A 190 10.15 9.92 -9.24
C THR A 190 10.45 10.80 -8.04
N ASN A 191 9.53 11.73 -7.73
CA ASN A 191 9.58 12.54 -6.53
C ASN A 191 8.33 12.31 -5.68
N PHE A 192 8.37 11.29 -4.82
CA PHE A 192 7.22 10.95 -3.97
C PHE A 192 6.76 12.09 -3.06
N ARG A 193 7.61 13.08 -2.74
CA ARG A 193 7.25 14.18 -1.84
C ARG A 193 6.29 15.18 -2.49
N GLU A 194 6.30 15.26 -3.82
CA GLU A 194 5.45 16.17 -4.60
C GLU A 194 4.54 15.35 -5.52
N PRO A 195 3.22 15.31 -5.26
CA PRO A 195 2.32 14.50 -6.07
C PRO A 195 2.29 15.04 -7.50
N VAL A 196 2.66 14.22 -8.49
CA VAL A 196 2.68 14.61 -9.91
C VAL A 196 1.31 15.17 -10.37
N GLN A 197 0.21 14.59 -9.89
CA GLN A 197 -1.13 15.13 -10.05
C GLN A 197 -1.59 15.81 -8.75
N GLN A 198 -1.75 17.13 -8.77
CA GLN A 198 -2.37 17.85 -7.66
C GLN A 198 -3.90 17.75 -7.75
N LEU A 199 -4.56 17.55 -6.60
CA LEU A 199 -6.02 17.53 -6.51
C LEU A 199 -6.55 18.92 -6.17
N SER A 200 -7.45 19.45 -6.99
CA SER A 200 -8.21 20.63 -6.63
C SER A 200 -9.18 20.33 -5.47
N GLN A 201 -9.59 21.36 -4.74
CA GLN A 201 -10.58 21.21 -3.67
C GLN A 201 -11.88 20.55 -4.17
N GLN A 202 -12.31 20.91 -5.38
CA GLN A 202 -13.46 20.28 -6.03
C GLN A 202 -13.24 18.78 -6.25
N GLN A 203 -12.07 18.35 -6.72
CA GLN A 203 -11.74 16.93 -6.92
C GLN A 203 -11.68 16.16 -5.59
N VAL A 204 -11.22 16.80 -4.52
CA VAL A 204 -11.23 16.22 -3.15
C VAL A 204 -12.67 15.94 -2.70
N GLU A 205 -13.58 16.89 -2.94
CA GLU A 205 -15.01 16.79 -2.61
C GLU A 205 -15.74 15.75 -3.47
N GLU A 206 -15.55 15.79 -4.80
CA GLU A 206 -16.14 14.83 -5.75
C GLU A 206 -15.75 13.38 -5.43
N ARG A 207 -14.51 13.17 -4.96
CA ARG A 207 -14.02 11.85 -4.53
C ARG A 207 -14.40 11.50 -3.09
N SER A 208 -15.06 12.41 -2.36
CA SER A 208 -15.44 12.23 -0.95
C SER A 208 -14.25 11.83 -0.07
N LEU A 209 -13.11 12.48 -0.28
CA LEU A 209 -11.89 12.26 0.50
C LEU A 209 -12.04 12.92 1.87
N LYS A 210 -11.70 12.17 2.93
CA LYS A 210 -11.85 12.62 4.33
C LYS A 210 -10.53 12.95 5.02
N TYR A 211 -9.40 12.65 4.37
CA TYR A 211 -8.06 12.79 4.96
C TYR A 211 -7.06 13.26 3.91
N TYR A 212 -6.99 12.56 2.77
CA TYR A 212 -6.04 12.90 1.72
C TYR A 212 -6.42 14.19 0.99
N ASN A 213 -5.43 15.08 0.84
CA ASN A 213 -5.34 16.14 -0.15
C ASN A 213 -3.84 16.33 -0.49
N SER A 214 -3.52 17.14 -1.50
CA SER A 214 -2.13 17.30 -1.96
C SER A 214 -1.19 17.94 -0.92
N ASP A 215 -1.70 18.73 0.03
CA ASP A 215 -0.88 19.31 1.10
C ASP A 215 -0.57 18.27 2.20
N ILE A 216 -1.56 17.45 2.56
CA ILE A 216 -1.39 16.32 3.46
C ILE A 216 -0.42 15.30 2.89
N HIS A 217 -0.40 15.10 1.56
CA HIS A 217 0.60 14.29 0.88
C HIS A 217 2.01 14.78 1.18
N ARG A 218 2.30 16.06 0.91
CA ARG A 218 3.62 16.67 1.16
C ARG A 218 4.02 16.57 2.62
N ALA A 219 3.08 16.89 3.52
CA ALA A 219 3.32 16.91 4.96
C ALA A 219 3.70 15.53 5.52
N ALA A 220 3.19 14.44 4.93
CA ALA A 220 3.45 13.10 5.42
C ALA A 220 4.90 12.61 5.26
N PHE A 221 5.70 13.26 4.41
CA PHE A 221 7.13 13.00 4.26
C PHE A 221 7.99 13.86 5.21
N ILE A 222 7.36 14.72 6.01
CA ILE A 222 8.02 15.54 7.03
C ILE A 222 8.01 14.76 8.34
N LEU A 223 9.13 14.12 8.65
CA LEU A 223 9.26 13.26 9.82
C LEU A 223 9.72 14.06 11.06
N PRO A 224 9.32 13.67 12.29
CA PRO A 224 9.95 14.14 13.51
C PRO A 224 11.48 14.00 13.46
N GLU A 225 12.19 14.90 14.16
CA GLU A 225 13.65 15.01 14.04
C GLU A 225 14.40 13.71 14.36
N PHE A 226 13.93 12.93 15.35
CA PHE A 226 14.57 11.66 15.69
C PHE A 226 14.51 10.65 14.53
N ALA A 227 13.36 10.56 13.85
CA ALA A 227 13.14 9.66 12.73
C ALA A 227 13.85 10.18 11.47
N ARG A 228 13.79 11.50 11.22
CA ARG A 228 14.52 12.14 10.13
C ARG A 228 16.01 11.83 10.23
N LYS A 229 16.64 12.04 11.40
CA LYS A 229 18.05 11.74 11.62
C LYS A 229 18.35 10.26 11.36
N ALA A 230 17.57 9.38 11.98
CA ALA A 230 17.75 7.93 11.86
C ALA A 230 17.64 7.39 10.41
N LEU A 231 16.86 8.06 9.56
CA LEU A 231 16.60 7.64 8.17
C LEU A 231 17.37 8.45 7.10
N SER A 232 18.04 9.54 7.50
CA SER A 232 18.90 10.36 6.62
C SER A 232 20.35 9.89 6.62
N ASP A 233 20.82 9.33 7.74
CA ASP A 233 22.22 8.93 7.95
C ASP A 233 22.54 7.52 7.35
N VAL A 234 21.67 7.00 6.49
CA VAL A 234 21.75 5.68 5.84
C VAL A 234 21.63 5.85 4.33
#